data_AF-A0A347UEQ1-F1
#
_entry.id   AF-A0A347UEQ1-F1
#
_cell.length_a   1.000
_cell.length_b   1.000
_cell.length_c   1.000
_cell.angle_alpha   90.00
_cell.angle_beta   90.00
_cell.angle_gamma   90.00
#
_symmetry.space_group_name_H-M   'P 1'
#
loop_
_entity.id
_entity.type
_entity.pdbx_description
1 polymer ?
#
loop_
_entity_poly.entity_id
_entity_poly.type
_entity_poly.pdbx_seq_one_letter_code
_entity_poly.pdbx_strand_id
1 'polypeptide(L)'
;MYNTHHLTKHATTRMQQRGLRYTDMDLLLRTATQVSPDAYMLTRKDAKREIAIRKDEIQRLERLKGRKVVIDGAAILTYYPSCEADQKRTLRYGRAFQ
;
A
#
# COMPACT_ATOMS: atom_id res chain seq x y z
N MET A 1 6.85 -7.41 3.44
CA MET A 1 6.45 -8.50 4.35
C MET A 1 7.33 -8.40 5.59
N TYR A 2 6.84 -7.83 6.70
CA TYR A 2 7.61 -7.79 7.95
C TYR A 2 6.68 -7.89 9.16
N ASN A 3 6.01 -9.02 9.32
CA ASN A 3 5.45 -9.40 10.61
C ASN A 3 5.68 -10.90 10.84
N THR A 4 6.63 -11.20 11.72
CA THR A 4 7.08 -12.56 12.08
C THR A 4 6.18 -13.14 13.19
N HIS A 5 4.85 -13.04 13.04
CA HIS A 5 3.91 -13.61 14.01
C HIS A 5 3.13 -14.76 13.38
N HIS A 6 3.19 -15.93 14.01
CA HIS A 6 2.46 -17.11 13.57
C HIS A 6 1.01 -17.07 14.09
N LEU A 7 0.02 -17.17 13.20
CA LEU A 7 -1.39 -17.25 13.56
C LEU A 7 -1.76 -18.66 14.03
N THR A 8 -2.29 -18.77 15.25
CA THR A 8 -2.82 -20.03 15.76
C THR A 8 -4.20 -20.33 15.15
N LYS A 9 -4.60 -21.62 15.14
CA LYS A 9 -5.94 -22.04 14.70
C LYS A 9 -7.04 -21.27 15.45
N HIS A 10 -6.87 -21.06 16.76
CA HIS A 10 -7.81 -20.29 17.57
C HIS A 10 -7.93 -18.84 17.09
N ALA A 11 -6.80 -18.17 16.83
CA ALA A 11 -6.79 -16.80 16.31
C ALA A 11 -7.47 -16.71 14.94
N THR A 12 -7.17 -17.63 14.01
CA THR A 12 -7.78 -17.68 12.68
C THR A 12 -9.30 -17.84 12.73
N THR A 13 -9.80 -18.76 13.58
CA THR A 13 -11.25 -18.92 13.78
C THR A 13 -11.89 -17.65 14.34
N ARG A 14 -11.23 -16.97 15.30
CA ARG A 14 -11.74 -15.70 15.87
C ARG A 14 -11.73 -14.57 14.87
N MET A 15 -10.75 -14.50 13.98
CA MET A 15 -10.71 -13.53 12.88
C MET A 15 -11.91 -13.74 11.95
N GLN A 16 -12.15 -14.98 11.51
CA GLN A 16 -13.29 -15.31 10.64
C GLN A 16 -14.64 -14.95 11.27
N GLN A 17 -14.85 -15.31 12.54
CA GLN A 17 -16.06 -14.96 13.29
C GLN A 17 -16.29 -13.44 13.42
N ARG A 18 -15.23 -12.64 13.34
CA ARG A 18 -15.27 -11.18 13.47
C ARG A 18 -15.14 -10.47 12.11
N GLY A 19 -15.18 -11.21 11.01
CA GLY A 19 -15.05 -10.66 9.66
C GLY A 19 -13.68 -10.06 9.35
N LEU A 20 -12.63 -10.42 10.08
CA LEU A 20 -11.27 -9.94 9.85
C LEU A 20 -10.54 -10.81 8.83
N ARG A 21 -9.95 -10.18 7.83
CA ARG A 21 -9.09 -10.82 6.83
C ARG A 21 -7.64 -10.80 7.30
N TYR A 22 -6.82 -11.66 6.69
CA TYR A 22 -5.38 -11.67 6.93
C TYR A 22 -4.73 -10.31 6.60
N THR A 23 -5.18 -9.66 5.52
CA THR A 23 -4.73 -8.32 5.13
C THR A 23 -5.03 -7.26 6.19
N ASP A 24 -6.12 -7.43 6.94
CA ASP A 24 -6.48 -6.49 8.01
C ASP A 24 -5.53 -6.64 9.20
N MET A 25 -5.05 -7.86 9.49
CA MET A 25 -4.05 -8.10 10.54
C MET A 25 -2.68 -7.57 10.17
N ASP A 26 -2.23 -7.75 8.94
CA ASP A 26 -0.97 -7.14 8.45
C ASP A 26 -1.03 -5.61 8.59
N LEU A 27 -2.15 -5.01 8.18
CA LEU A 27 -2.36 -3.56 8.32
C LEU A 27 -2.35 -3.14 9.79
N LEU A 28 -3.07 -3.86 10.67
CA LEU A 28 -3.13 -3.56 12.09
C LEU A 28 -1.73 -3.60 12.70
N LEU A 29 -0.97 -4.67 12.48
CA LEU A 29 0.35 -4.82 13.10
C LEU A 29 1.38 -3.80 12.61
N ARG A 30 1.26 -3.33 11.36
CA ARG A 30 2.13 -2.28 10.80
C ARG A 30 1.81 -0.88 11.30
N THR A 31 0.61 -0.66 11.85
CA THR A 31 0.10 0.68 12.12
C THR A 31 -0.34 0.94 13.55
N ALA A 32 -0.67 -0.12 14.28
CA ALA A 32 -1.10 -0.06 15.67
C ALA A 32 0.07 0.31 16.59
N THR A 33 -0.26 0.95 17.70
CA THR A 33 0.68 1.18 18.79
C THR A 33 0.81 -0.10 19.62
N GLN A 34 2.05 -0.50 19.94
CA GLN A 34 2.30 -1.54 20.93
C GLN A 34 2.02 -0.97 22.33
N VAL A 35 0.98 -1.48 23.00
CA VAL A 35 0.51 -0.96 24.30
C VAL A 35 1.02 -1.78 25.49
N SER A 36 1.45 -3.02 25.22
CA SER A 36 2.15 -3.90 26.17
C SER A 36 3.14 -4.78 25.39
N PRO A 37 4.06 -5.51 26.06
CA PRO A 37 5.01 -6.40 25.37
C PRO A 37 4.33 -7.42 24.44
N ASP A 38 3.10 -7.81 24.73
CA ASP A 38 2.32 -8.85 24.05
C ASP A 38 1.07 -8.33 23.31
N ALA A 39 0.76 -7.03 23.36
CA ALA A 39 -0.46 -6.49 22.76
C ALA A 39 -0.24 -5.22 21.93
N TYR A 40 -0.94 -5.20 20.79
CA TYR A 40 -1.02 -4.07 19.88
C TYR A 40 -2.45 -3.56 19.84
N MET A 41 -2.62 -2.24 19.84
CA MET A 41 -3.91 -1.60 19.74
C MET A 41 -3.89 -0.52 18.66
N LEU A 42 -4.80 -0.65 17.68
CA LEU A 42 -5.04 0.42 16.72
C LEU A 42 -5.87 1.51 17.38
N THR A 43 -5.20 2.55 17.90
CA THR A 43 -5.88 3.64 18.59
C THR A 43 -6.62 4.54 17.59
N ARG A 44 -7.56 5.36 18.08
CA ARG A 44 -8.20 6.40 17.25
C ARG A 44 -7.18 7.36 16.63
N LYS A 45 -6.09 7.65 17.35
CA LYS A 45 -5.00 8.51 16.89
C LYS A 45 -4.23 7.85 15.74
N ASP A 46 -3.90 6.57 15.88
CA ASP A 46 -3.24 5.79 14.82
C ASP A 46 -4.12 5.73 13.58
N ALA A 47 -5.39 5.35 13.74
CA ALA A 47 -6.33 5.30 12.62
C ALA A 47 -6.42 6.65 11.90
N LYS A 48 -6.54 7.77 12.63
CA LYS A 48 -6.56 9.11 12.03
C LYS A 48 -5.28 9.44 11.26
N ARG A 49 -4.11 9.13 11.84
CA ARG A 49 -2.79 9.33 11.21
C ARG A 49 -2.70 8.54 9.91
N GLU A 50 -2.98 7.25 9.97
CA GLU A 50 -2.85 6.33 8.84
C GLU A 50 -3.83 6.61 7.71
N ILE A 51 -5.06 7.03 8.04
CA ILE A 51 -6.04 7.49 7.06
C ILE A 51 -5.56 8.77 6.38
N ALA A 52 -5.01 9.73 7.14
CA ALA A 52 -4.49 10.96 6.55
C ALA A 52 -3.34 10.69 5.58
N ILE A 53 -2.39 9.83 5.97
CA ILE A 53 -1.27 9.41 5.11
C ILE A 53 -1.78 8.78 3.81
N ARG A 54 -2.71 7.82 3.90
CA ARG A 54 -3.25 7.13 2.71
C ARG A 54 -4.07 8.06 1.82
N LYS A 55 -4.81 9.00 2.40
CA LYS A 55 -5.53 10.02 1.62
C LYS A 55 -4.58 10.93 0.86
N ASP A 56 -3.49 11.37 1.50
CA ASP A 56 -2.45 12.16 0.85
C ASP A 56 -1.76 11.36 -0.28
N GLU A 57 -1.46 10.08 -0.05
CA GLU A 57 -0.92 9.19 -1.06
C GLU A 57 -1.87 9.04 -2.26
N ILE A 58 -3.17 8.81 -2.02
CA ILE A 58 -4.19 8.76 -3.08
C ILE A 58 -4.21 10.08 -3.87
N GLN A 59 -4.15 11.23 -3.18
CA GLN A 59 -4.13 12.53 -3.86
C GLN A 59 -2.87 12.72 -4.72
N ARG A 60 -1.70 12.28 -4.23
CA ARG A 60 -0.47 12.29 -5.01
C ARG A 60 -0.58 11.38 -6.24
N LEU A 61 -1.12 10.18 -6.09
CA LEU A 61 -1.35 9.26 -7.20
C LEU A 61 -2.29 9.85 -8.26
N GLU A 62 -3.38 10.49 -7.83
CA GLU A 62 -4.31 11.17 -8.76
C GLU A 62 -3.63 12.30 -9.54
N ARG A 63 -2.77 13.10 -8.89
CA ARG A 63 -1.99 14.16 -9.56
C ARG A 63 -0.96 13.60 -10.55
N LEU A 64 -0.38 12.45 -10.21
CA LEU A 64 0.65 11.75 -10.99
C LEU A 64 0.06 10.83 -12.07
N LYS A 65 -1.26 10.60 -12.07
CA LYS A 65 -1.94 9.79 -13.07
C LYS A 65 -1.66 10.33 -14.48
N GLY A 66 -1.24 9.43 -15.37
CA GLY A 66 -0.89 9.77 -16.75
C GLY A 66 0.46 10.45 -16.92
N ARG A 67 1.29 10.54 -15.88
CA ARG A 67 2.68 11.00 -16.00
C ARG A 67 3.59 9.83 -16.32
N LYS A 68 4.62 10.09 -17.12
CA LYS A 68 5.64 9.10 -17.49
C LYS A 68 7.01 9.58 -17.05
N VAL A 69 7.77 8.66 -16.47
CA VAL A 69 9.18 8.86 -16.11
C VAL A 69 10.00 7.90 -16.96
N VAL A 70 11.09 8.39 -17.54
CA VAL A 70 12.09 7.56 -18.25
C VAL A 70 13.32 7.46 -17.36
N ILE A 71 13.79 6.23 -17.15
CA ILE A 71 14.93 5.90 -16.28
C ILE A 71 15.96 5.17 -17.13
N ASP A 72 17.24 5.43 -16.87
CA ASP A 72 18.37 4.65 -17.41
C ASP A 72 19.31 4.27 -16.27
N GLY A 73 19.44 2.97 -16.00
CA GLY A 73 20.10 2.43 -14.81
C GLY A 73 19.52 3.02 -13.52
N ALA A 74 20.32 3.82 -12.81
CA ALA A 74 19.93 4.50 -11.56
C ALA A 74 19.50 5.97 -11.76
N ALA A 75 19.54 6.49 -13.00
CA ALA A 75 19.30 7.90 -13.29
C ALA A 75 17.89 8.13 -13.88
N ILE A 76 17.22 9.19 -13.42
CA ILE A 76 15.98 9.68 -14.04
C ILE A 76 16.34 10.60 -15.20
N LEU A 77 16.00 10.20 -16.43
CA LEU A 77 16.30 10.98 -17.63
C LEU A 77 15.27 12.09 -17.87
N THR A 78 13.98 11.79 -17.75
CA THR A 78 12.92 12.79 -17.98
C THR A 78 11.59 12.42 -17.32
N TYR A 79 10.74 13.42 -17.13
CA TYR A 79 9.37 13.33 -16.63
C TYR A 79 8.44 14.21 -17.47
N TYR A 80 7.32 13.67 -17.95
CA TYR A 80 6.36 14.43 -18.74
C TYR A 80 4.91 13.92 -18.62
N PRO A 81 3.88 14.78 -18.81
CA PRO A 81 2.50 14.34 -19.04
C PRO A 81 2.39 13.55 -20.34
N SER A 82 1.93 12.30 -20.26
CA SER A 82 1.63 11.50 -21.44
C SER A 82 0.19 11.79 -21.88
N CYS A 83 0.01 12.15 -23.16
CA CYS A 83 -1.32 12.20 -23.76
C CYS A 83 -1.89 10.78 -23.95
N GLU A 84 -3.21 10.66 -24.17
CA GLU A 84 -3.88 9.35 -24.29
C GLU A 84 -3.30 8.46 -25.39
N ALA A 85 -2.90 9.04 -26.53
CA ALA A 85 -2.28 8.30 -27.62
C ALA A 85 -0.91 7.72 -27.22
N ASP A 86 -0.08 8.50 -26.52
CA ASP A 86 1.22 8.03 -26.02
C ASP A 86 1.05 7.00 -24.89
N GLN A 87 0.00 7.13 -24.05
CA GLN A 87 -0.31 6.13 -23.02
C GLN A 87 -0.67 4.78 -23.65
N LYS A 88 -1.58 4.77 -24.65
CA LYS A 88 -1.96 3.54 -25.37
C LYS A 88 -0.75 2.89 -26.03
N ARG A 89 0.10 3.69 -26.70
CA ARG A 89 1.33 3.21 -27.33
C ARG A 89 2.28 2.62 -26.28
N THR A 90 2.56 3.37 -25.22
CA THR A 90 3.48 2.97 -24.14
C THR A 90 3.00 1.68 -23.47
N LEU A 91 1.72 1.57 -23.11
CA LEU A 91 1.17 0.36 -22.50
C LEU A 91 1.22 -0.85 -23.43
N ARG A 92 1.03 -0.66 -24.75
CA ARG A 92 1.15 -1.74 -25.73
C ARG A 92 2.58 -2.30 -25.80
N TYR A 93 3.59 -1.43 -25.83
CA TYR A 93 5.00 -1.86 -25.82
C TYR A 93 5.42 -2.39 -24.43
N GLY A 94 4.94 -1.79 -23.36
CA GLY A 94 5.28 -2.13 -21.98
C GLY A 94 4.85 -3.53 -21.54
N ARG A 95 3.85 -4.13 -22.19
CA ARG A 95 3.43 -5.53 -21.94
C ARG A 95 4.55 -6.55 -22.16
N ALA A 96 5.59 -6.22 -22.92
CA ALA A 96 6.76 -7.07 -23.07
C ALA A 96 7.65 -7.13 -21.81
N PHE A 97 7.38 -6.27 -20.81
CA PHE A 97 8.18 -6.08 -19.60
C PHE A 97 7.39 -6.35 -18.30
N GLN A 98 6.15 -6.86 -18.39
CA GLN A 98 5.33 -7.29 -17.24
C GLN A 98 5.45 -8.80 -17.05
#